data_AF-A0A8S9XEM3-F1
#
_entry.id   AF-A0A8S9XEM3-F1
#
_cell.length_a   1.000
_cell.length_b   1.000
_cell.length_c   1.000
_cell.angle_alpha   90.00
_cell.angle_beta   90.00
_cell.angle_gamma   90.00
#
_symmetry.space_group_name_H-M   'P 1'
#
loop_
_entity.id
_entity.type
_entity.pdbx_description
1 polymer ?
#
loop_
_entity_poly.entity_id
_entity_poly.type
_entity_poly.pdbx_seq_one_letter_code
_entity_poly.pdbx_strand_id
1 'polypeptide(L)'
;IEVNFNINHSVDTDAEPEINPNADKPELGEMKSKPTFEVEIKRGAQTLGFTCTIVTPSAEPQESDYNDLFTIDEVVMYDGEWKDNNYAVSGEVLDGTLYDLMMNLLEDKGITNDFVEKVIDFSTAYEHSKYISLLERVQKFVSPK
;
A
#
# COMPACT_ATOMS: atom_id res chain seq x y z
N ILE A 1 -9.53 13.38 -5.65
CA ILE A 1 -8.79 12.09 -5.58
C ILE A 1 -8.37 12.00 -4.14
N GLU A 2 -8.75 10.91 -3.50
CA GLU A 2 -8.51 10.67 -2.10
C GLU A 2 -7.79 9.34 -1.98
N VAL A 3 -6.75 9.28 -1.15
CA VAL A 3 -6.00 8.06 -0.90
C VAL A 3 -6.07 7.77 0.60
N ASN A 4 -6.62 6.61 0.95
CA ASN A 4 -6.83 6.19 2.32
C ASN A 4 -6.04 4.91 2.59
N PHE A 5 -5.36 4.82 3.72
CA PHE A 5 -4.63 3.61 4.11
C PHE A 5 -4.53 3.50 5.63
N ASN A 6 -4.31 2.27 6.11
CA ASN A 6 -4.18 1.96 7.53
C ASN A 6 -2.80 1.38 7.83
N ILE A 7 -2.11 1.96 8.82
CA ILE A 7 -0.78 1.50 9.25
C ILE A 7 -0.81 0.33 10.25
N ASN A 8 -2.00 -0.10 10.69
CA ASN A 8 -2.09 -1.24 11.59
C ASN A 8 -1.74 -2.52 10.81
N HIS A 9 -0.85 -3.34 11.38
CA HIS A 9 -0.41 -4.61 10.77
C HIS A 9 0.19 -4.47 9.36
N SER A 10 0.74 -3.30 9.02
CA SER A 10 1.28 -3.03 7.68
C SER A 10 2.79 -3.20 7.57
N VAL A 11 3.50 -3.52 8.66
CA VAL A 11 4.95 -3.77 8.62
C VAL A 11 5.20 -5.11 7.96
N ASP A 12 5.97 -5.10 6.88
CA ASP A 12 6.41 -6.31 6.18
C ASP A 12 7.54 -6.96 7.00
N THR A 13 7.20 -8.04 7.71
CA THR A 13 8.15 -8.80 8.53
C THR A 13 8.80 -9.95 7.77
N ASP A 14 8.35 -10.22 6.54
CA ASP A 14 8.82 -11.34 5.72
C ASP A 14 9.92 -10.92 4.72
N ALA A 15 10.27 -9.62 4.70
CA ALA A 15 11.43 -9.13 3.96
C ALA A 15 12.72 -9.76 4.53
N GLU A 16 13.32 -10.68 3.77
CA GLU A 16 14.64 -11.21 4.09
C GLU A 16 15.65 -10.04 4.14
N PRO A 17 16.47 -9.93 5.20
CA PRO A 17 17.50 -8.90 5.25
C PRO A 17 18.46 -9.10 4.08
N GLU A 18 18.62 -8.09 3.22
CA GLU A 18 19.70 -8.08 2.23
C GLU A 18 21.03 -7.94 2.97
N ILE A 19 21.62 -9.07 3.34
CA ILE A 19 22.92 -9.09 4.02
C ILE A 19 23.99 -8.77 2.99
N ASN A 20 24.33 -7.49 2.82
CA ASN A 20 25.49 -7.11 2.01
C ASN A 20 26.78 -7.48 2.77
N PRO A 21 27.57 -8.47 2.31
CA PRO A 21 28.75 -8.94 3.04
C PRO A 21 29.89 -7.92 3.12
N ASN A 22 29.80 -6.79 2.41
CA ASN A 22 30.77 -5.70 2.42
C ASN A 22 30.32 -4.47 3.24
N ALA A 23 29.13 -4.49 3.86
CA ALA A 23 28.66 -3.39 4.70
C ALA A 23 29.18 -3.53 6.15
N ASP A 24 29.84 -2.49 6.68
CA ASP A 24 30.35 -2.41 8.06
C ASP A 24 29.24 -2.52 9.14
N LYS A 25 27.97 -2.43 8.74
CA LYS A 25 26.81 -2.73 9.57
C LYS A 25 25.88 -3.69 8.83
N PRO A 26 25.33 -4.71 9.50
CA PRO A 26 24.18 -5.41 8.97
C PRO A 26 23.06 -4.37 8.81
N GLU A 27 22.67 -4.09 7.57
CA GLU A 27 21.36 -3.53 7.28
C GLU A 27 20.38 -4.63 7.67
N LEU A 28 19.89 -4.59 8.93
CA LEU A 28 18.62 -5.25 9.24
C LEU A 28 17.69 -4.77 8.14
N GLY A 29 17.21 -5.68 7.28
CA GLY A 29 16.30 -5.35 6.20
C GLY A 29 15.31 -4.33 6.72
N GLU A 30 15.33 -3.13 6.14
CA GLU A 30 14.59 -2.00 6.70
C GLU A 30 13.13 -2.46 6.85
N MET A 31 12.65 -2.55 8.09
CA MET A 31 11.26 -2.94 8.36
C MET A 31 10.38 -1.83 7.78
N LYS A 32 9.91 -2.04 6.56
CA LYS A 32 9.11 -1.09 5.81
C LYS A 32 7.63 -1.38 6.02
N SER A 33 6.89 -0.32 6.26
CA SER A 33 5.43 -0.35 6.32
C SER A 33 4.87 -0.27 4.90
N LYS A 34 4.22 -1.35 4.46
CA LYS A 34 3.58 -1.50 3.14
C LYS A 34 2.07 -1.68 3.32
N PRO A 35 1.32 -0.63 3.68
CA PRO A 35 -0.12 -0.76 3.85
C PRO A 35 -0.83 -0.95 2.51
N THR A 36 -1.90 -1.73 2.50
CA THR A 36 -2.93 -1.64 1.45
C THR A 36 -3.51 -0.23 1.47
N PHE A 37 -3.74 0.33 0.28
CA PHE A 37 -4.29 1.67 0.12
C PHE A 37 -5.48 1.67 -0.83
N GLU A 38 -6.43 2.55 -0.54
CA GLU A 38 -7.65 2.74 -1.31
C GLU A 38 -7.57 4.07 -2.05
N VAL A 39 -7.86 4.07 -3.35
CA VAL A 39 -7.90 5.28 -4.18
C VAL A 39 -9.34 5.57 -4.59
N GLU A 40 -9.85 6.74 -4.25
CA GLU A 40 -11.17 7.20 -4.66
C GLU A 40 -11.11 8.35 -5.66
N ILE A 41 -11.69 8.13 -6.85
CA ILE A 41 -11.85 9.13 -7.90
C ILE A 41 -13.32 9.55 -7.97
N LYS A 42 -13.63 10.72 -7.39
CA LYS A 42 -14.98 11.30 -7.35
C LYS A 42 -15.26 12.14 -8.60
N ARG A 43 -16.38 11.88 -9.28
CA ARG A 43 -16.93 12.67 -10.41
C ARG A 43 -18.42 12.90 -10.21
N GLY A 44 -18.79 14.08 -9.71
CA GLY A 44 -20.18 14.39 -9.39
C GLY A 44 -20.67 13.52 -8.22
N ALA A 45 -21.74 12.76 -8.43
CA ALA A 45 -22.27 11.82 -7.43
C ALA A 45 -21.61 10.43 -7.49
N GLN A 46 -20.82 10.14 -8.53
CA GLN A 46 -20.18 8.85 -8.75
C GLN A 46 -18.77 8.81 -8.19
N THR A 47 -18.42 7.69 -7.59
CA THR A 47 -17.07 7.39 -7.11
C THR A 47 -16.60 6.09 -7.74
N LEU A 48 -15.41 6.14 -8.33
CA LEU A 48 -14.65 4.97 -8.74
C LEU A 48 -13.57 4.71 -7.68
N GLY A 49 -13.69 3.58 -6.99
CA GLY A 49 -12.78 3.14 -5.93
C GLY A 49 -11.88 2.02 -6.42
N PHE A 50 -10.62 2.06 -5.98
CA PHE A 50 -9.62 1.02 -6.20
C PHE A 50 -9.04 0.61 -4.86
N THR A 51 -8.91 -0.69 -4.63
CA THR A 51 -8.12 -1.25 -3.53
C THR A 51 -6.81 -1.76 -4.12
N CYS A 52 -5.69 -1.25 -3.60
CA CYS A 52 -4.37 -1.52 -4.13
C CYS A 52 -3.44 -2.07 -3.05
N THR A 53 -2.63 -3.06 -3.43
CA THR A 53 -1.61 -3.66 -2.56
C THR A 53 -0.23 -3.34 -3.08
N ILE A 54 0.66 -2.94 -2.18
CA ILE A 54 2.07 -2.65 -2.48
C ILE A 54 2.80 -3.98 -2.65
N VAL A 55 3.50 -4.15 -3.75
CA VAL A 55 4.27 -5.36 -4.06
C VAL A 55 5.74 -5.02 -4.18
N THR A 56 6.60 -5.96 -3.79
CA THR A 56 8.03 -5.87 -4.11
C THR A 56 8.22 -6.44 -5.51
N PRO A 57 8.82 -5.71 -6.46
CA PRO A 57 9.14 -6.28 -7.76
C PRO A 57 10.07 -7.48 -7.55
N SER A 58 9.64 -8.67 -7.95
CA SER A 58 10.46 -9.88 -7.86
C SER A 58 11.69 -9.74 -8.77
N ALA A 59 12.84 -10.21 -8.29
CA ALA A 59 14.09 -10.27 -9.07
C ALA A 59 14.03 -11.27 -10.24
N GLU A 60 12.96 -12.06 -10.35
CA GLU A 60 12.75 -12.98 -11.45
C GLU A 60 12.00 -12.27 -12.59
N PRO A 61 12.59 -12.16 -13.79
CA PRO A 61 11.92 -11.59 -14.94
C PRO A 61 10.82 -12.55 -15.40
N GLN A 62 9.60 -12.37 -14.87
CA GLN A 62 8.42 -12.86 -15.56
C GLN A 62 8.14 -11.95 -16.76
N GLU A 63 7.70 -12.54 -17.89
CA GLU A 63 7.65 -12.00 -19.25
C GLU A 63 6.78 -10.74 -19.49
N SER A 64 6.51 -9.96 -18.46
CA SER A 64 5.79 -8.70 -18.53
C SER A 64 6.61 -7.62 -17.83
N ASP A 65 7.07 -6.62 -18.59
CA ASP A 65 7.86 -5.44 -18.20
C ASP A 65 7.25 -4.53 -17.11
N TYR A 66 6.29 -5.01 -16.31
CA TYR A 66 5.63 -4.24 -15.26
C TYR A 66 6.47 -4.24 -13.98
N ASN A 67 7.40 -3.31 -13.90
CA ASN A 67 8.11 -2.94 -12.67
C ASN A 67 7.23 -2.05 -11.75
N ASP A 68 5.94 -2.35 -11.66
CA ASP A 68 5.02 -1.60 -10.81
C ASP A 68 5.21 -1.96 -9.35
N LEU A 69 5.17 -0.95 -8.48
CA LEU A 69 5.31 -1.13 -7.03
C LEU A 69 3.98 -1.48 -6.34
N PHE A 70 2.91 -1.60 -7.11
CA PHE A 70 1.59 -1.93 -6.59
C PHE A 70 0.72 -2.64 -7.63
N THR A 71 -0.27 -3.38 -7.15
CA THR A 71 -1.30 -4.04 -7.96
C THR A 71 -2.69 -3.52 -7.59
N ILE A 72 -3.65 -3.68 -8.49
CA ILE A 72 -5.07 -3.44 -8.21
C ILE A 72 -5.70 -4.77 -7.80
N ASP A 73 -6.17 -4.86 -6.56
CA ASP A 73 -6.80 -6.06 -6.01
C ASP A 73 -8.32 -6.04 -6.22
N GLU A 74 -8.93 -4.87 -6.13
CA GLU A 74 -10.38 -4.71 -6.25
C GLU A 74 -10.74 -3.37 -6.90
N VAL A 75 -11.81 -3.39 -7.70
CA VAL A 75 -12.41 -2.19 -8.29
C VAL A 75 -13.90 -2.13 -7.94
N VAL A 76 -14.35 -0.96 -7.51
CA VAL A 76 -15.74 -0.70 -7.15
C VAL A 76 -16.22 0.60 -7.78
N MET A 77 -17.47 0.62 -8.26
CA MET A 77 -18.13 1.86 -8.69
C MET A 77 -19.43 2.03 -7.91
N TYR A 78 -19.64 3.23 -7.35
CA TYR A 78 -20.81 3.51 -6.53
C TYR A 78 -21.26 4.97 -6.59
N ASP A 79 -22.53 5.20 -6.24
CA ASP A 79 -23.13 6.53 -6.14
C ASP A 79 -23.27 6.95 -4.66
N GLY A 80 -22.82 8.15 -4.32
CA GLY A 80 -22.91 8.68 -2.96
C GLY A 80 -21.88 8.06 -2.01
N GLU A 81 -22.34 7.40 -0.95
CA GLU A 81 -21.50 6.75 0.06
C GLU A 81 -21.30 5.27 -0.25
N TRP A 82 -20.11 4.75 0.09
CA TRP A 82 -19.79 3.34 -0.03
C TRP A 82 -20.67 2.49 0.89
N LYS A 83 -21.06 1.30 0.41
CA LYS A 83 -21.89 0.33 1.12
C LYS A 83 -21.43 -1.09 0.80
N ASP A 84 -21.55 -2.00 1.78
CA ASP A 84 -21.15 -3.42 1.64
C ASP A 84 -21.86 -4.16 0.51
N ASN A 85 -23.02 -3.67 0.05
CA ASN A 85 -23.80 -4.29 -1.02
C ASN A 85 -23.46 -3.73 -2.41
N ASN A 86 -22.51 -2.80 -2.51
CA ASN A 86 -22.02 -2.32 -3.79
C ASN A 86 -21.24 -3.44 -4.48
N TYR A 87 -21.44 -3.60 -5.79
CA TYR A 87 -20.72 -4.61 -6.54
C TYR A 87 -19.25 -4.20 -6.68
N ALA A 88 -18.36 -5.07 -6.22
CA ALA A 88 -16.93 -4.96 -6.41
C ALA A 88 -16.41 -6.19 -7.17
N VAL A 89 -15.39 -5.98 -8.00
CA VAL A 89 -14.76 -7.02 -8.79
C VAL A 89 -13.29 -7.12 -8.45
N SER A 90 -12.79 -8.35 -8.31
CA SER A 90 -11.36 -8.60 -8.13
C SER A 90 -10.57 -8.21 -9.38
N GLY A 91 -9.39 -7.63 -9.18
CA GLY A 91 -8.44 -7.28 -10.24
C GLY A 91 -8.04 -8.48 -11.10
N GLU A 92 -8.01 -9.69 -10.51
CA GLU A 92 -7.68 -10.94 -11.22
C GLU A 92 -8.74 -11.35 -12.26
N VAL A 93 -9.98 -10.84 -12.12
CA VAL A 93 -11.08 -11.14 -13.05
C VAL A 93 -11.11 -10.16 -14.22
N LEU A 94 -10.43 -9.02 -14.10
CA LEU A 94 -10.31 -8.04 -15.18
C LEU A 94 -9.48 -8.63 -16.32
N ASP A 95 -9.90 -8.39 -17.56
CA ASP A 95 -9.03 -8.71 -18.69
C ASP A 95 -7.80 -7.79 -18.69
N GLY A 96 -6.68 -8.27 -19.23
CA GLY A 96 -5.41 -7.53 -19.17
C GLY A 96 -5.48 -6.14 -19.79
N THR A 97 -6.25 -5.94 -20.86
CA THR A 97 -6.40 -4.61 -21.48
C THR A 97 -7.16 -3.65 -20.56
N LEU A 98 -8.23 -4.11 -19.91
CA LEU A 98 -8.94 -3.30 -18.93
C LEU A 98 -8.08 -2.98 -17.70
N TYR A 99 -7.30 -3.95 -17.22
CA TYR A 99 -6.35 -3.75 -16.13
C TYR A 99 -5.33 -2.65 -16.46
N ASP A 100 -4.70 -2.73 -17.64
CA ASP A 100 -3.76 -1.71 -18.13
C ASP A 100 -4.42 -0.32 -18.20
N LEU A 101 -5.64 -0.22 -18.69
CA LEU A 101 -6.37 1.05 -18.76
C LEU A 101 -6.64 1.65 -17.37
N MET A 102 -6.92 0.80 -16.37
CA MET A 102 -7.11 1.24 -14.99
C MET A 102 -5.80 1.69 -14.34
N MET A 103 -4.70 0.97 -14.59
CA MET A 103 -3.36 1.38 -14.13
C MET A 103 -2.95 2.73 -14.74
N ASN A 104 -3.11 2.90 -16.07
CA ASN A 104 -2.85 4.18 -16.73
C ASN A 104 -3.71 5.32 -16.17
N LEU A 105 -4.98 5.05 -15.82
CA LEU A 105 -5.86 6.04 -15.19
C LEU A 105 -5.34 6.47 -13.80
N LEU A 106 -4.83 5.53 -13.00
CA LEU A 106 -4.22 5.80 -11.70
C LEU A 106 -2.93 6.62 -11.86
N GLU A 107 -2.10 6.29 -12.85
CA GLU A 107 -0.88 7.02 -13.16
C GLU A 107 -1.18 8.47 -13.58
N ASP A 108 -2.14 8.67 -14.49
CA ASP A 108 -2.65 9.99 -14.91
C ASP A 108 -3.20 10.82 -13.73
N LYS A 109 -3.60 10.15 -12.66
CA LYS A 109 -4.09 10.74 -11.40
C LYS A 109 -2.99 11.00 -10.38
N GLY A 110 -1.75 10.65 -10.69
CA GLY A 110 -0.58 10.85 -9.84
C GLY A 110 -0.32 9.69 -8.87
N ILE A 111 -1.00 8.56 -9.04
CA ILE A 111 -0.71 7.31 -8.31
C ILE A 111 0.34 6.55 -9.13
N THR A 112 1.59 6.94 -8.94
CA THR A 112 2.76 6.38 -9.64
C THR A 112 3.64 5.58 -8.68
N ASN A 113 4.66 4.90 -9.20
CA ASN A 113 5.67 4.24 -8.36
C ASN A 113 6.34 5.22 -7.38
N ASP A 114 6.73 6.42 -7.82
CA ASP A 114 7.24 7.49 -6.94
C ASP A 114 6.27 7.89 -5.82
N PHE A 115 4.96 7.82 -6.07
CA PHE A 115 3.95 8.07 -5.04
C PHE A 115 3.94 6.93 -4.02
N VAL A 116 3.95 5.68 -4.49
CA VAL A 116 3.97 4.49 -3.64
C VAL A 116 5.22 4.46 -2.75
N GLU A 117 6.41 4.78 -3.28
CA GLU A 117 7.63 4.90 -2.47
C GLU A 117 7.47 5.90 -1.32
N LYS A 118 6.90 7.07 -1.61
CA LYS A 118 6.64 8.09 -0.57
C LYS A 118 5.61 7.62 0.45
N VAL A 119 4.61 6.85 0.04
CA VAL A 119 3.63 6.23 0.95
C VAL A 119 4.32 5.23 1.87
N ILE A 120 5.23 4.40 1.36
CA ILE A 120 6.01 3.46 2.16
C ILE A 120 6.86 4.21 3.18
N ASP A 121 7.62 5.22 2.76
CA ASP A 121 8.48 6.00 3.65
C ASP A 121 7.67 6.72 4.73
N PHE A 122 6.57 7.37 4.34
CA PHE A 122 5.68 8.06 5.26
C PHE A 122 5.04 7.09 6.26
N SER A 123 4.51 5.96 5.77
CA SER A 123 3.86 4.95 6.61
C SER A 123 4.84 4.34 7.59
N THR A 124 6.08 4.09 7.16
CA THR A 124 7.14 3.54 8.00
C THR A 124 7.49 4.51 9.13
N ALA A 125 7.70 5.79 8.82
CA ALA A 125 7.97 6.81 9.84
C ALA A 125 6.79 7.00 10.80
N TYR A 126 5.56 6.98 10.28
CA TYR A 126 4.34 7.15 11.08
C TYR A 126 4.08 5.95 11.99
N GLU A 127 4.22 4.72 11.48
CA GLU A 127 4.11 3.48 12.26
C GLU A 127 5.10 3.50 13.41
N HIS A 128 6.38 3.80 13.13
CA HIS A 128 7.42 3.84 14.15
C HIS A 128 7.07 4.82 15.29
N SER A 129 6.55 6.00 14.95
CA SER A 129 6.08 6.99 15.93
C SER A 129 4.91 6.47 16.78
N LYS A 130 3.96 5.73 16.18
CA LYS A 130 2.85 5.09 16.91
C LYS A 130 3.32 3.95 17.80
N TYR A 131 4.28 3.16 17.34
CA TYR A 131 4.89 2.10 18.12
C TYR A 131 5.59 2.66 19.38
N ILE A 132 6.40 3.72 19.25
CA ILE A 132 7.00 4.41 20.42
C ILE A 132 5.90 4.90 21.38
N SER A 133 4.86 5.55 20.84
CA SER A 133 3.74 6.05 21.65
C SER A 133 3.02 4.91 22.39
N LEU A 134 2.90 3.74 21.78
CA LEU A 134 2.34 2.54 22.42
C LEU A 134 3.23 2.09 23.58
N LEU A 135 4.54 2.00 23.38
CA LEU A 135 5.49 1.60 24.43
C LEU A 135 5.44 2.54 25.63
N GLU A 136 5.40 3.86 25.42
CA GLU A 136 5.27 4.83 26.51
C GLU A 136 3.96 4.64 27.30
N ARG A 137 2.86 4.35 26.60
CA ARG A 137 1.56 4.10 27.23
C ARG A 137 1.56 2.80 28.02
N VAL A 138 2.18 1.74 27.49
CA VAL A 138 2.37 0.47 28.20
C VAL A 138 3.24 0.68 29.43
N GLN A 139 4.35 1.40 29.32
CA GLN A 139 5.23 1.71 30.44
C GLN A 139 4.48 2.46 31.56
N LYS A 140 3.72 3.51 31.20
CA LYS A 140 2.88 4.25 32.16
C LYS A 140 1.81 3.37 32.79
N PHE A 141 1.27 2.41 32.05
CA PHE A 141 0.25 1.49 32.53
C PHE A 141 0.81 0.46 33.54
N VAL A 142 2.01 -0.07 33.31
CA VAL A 142 2.63 -1.08 34.18
C VAL A 142 3.41 -0.48 35.36
N SER A 143 3.78 0.80 35.28
CA SER A 143 4.51 1.46 36.36
C SER A 143 3.63 1.55 37.61
N PRO A 144 4.12 1.15 38.79
CA PRO A 144 3.38 1.29 40.04
C PRO A 144 3.09 2.77 40.33
N LYS A 145 1.91 3.04 40.90
CA LYS A 145 1.48 4.39 41.31
C LYS A 145 2.39 4.99 42.37
#